data_AF-A0A1E1WSL5-F1
#
_entry.id   AF-A0A1E1WSL5-F1
#
_cell.length_a   1.000
_cell.length_b   1.000
_cell.length_c   1.000
_cell.angle_alpha   90.00
_cell.angle_beta   90.00
_cell.angle_gamma   90.00
#
_symmetry.space_group_name_H-M   'P 1'
#
loop_
_entity.id
_entity.type
_entity.pdbx_description
1 polymer ?
#
loop_
_entity_poly.entity_id
_entity_poly.type
_entity_poly.pdbx_seq_one_letter_code
_entity_poly.pdbx_strand_id
1 'polypeptide(L)'
;LELIVMLTNLEEYSKVKCSKYWPDEVRGARAFGNITVQHVSEKRYSDYIVRELKITKQPTNSEGQPIVENNGVAKRNGDIKSDGESAPTSPREAKDTGESRT
;
A
#
# COMPACT_ATOMS: atom_id res chain seq x y z
N LEU A 1 22.42 -10.30 -21.22
CA LEU A 1 21.50 -11.39 -20.84
C LEU A 1 21.02 -11.08 -19.43
N GLU A 2 19.71 -11.04 -19.21
CA GLU A 2 19.08 -10.75 -17.91
C GLU A 2 18.23 -11.97 -17.53
N LEU A 3 18.82 -12.92 -16.79
CA LEU A 3 18.18 -14.19 -16.45
C LEU A 3 18.61 -14.63 -15.04
N ILE A 4 17.65 -15.14 -14.27
CA ILE A 4 17.90 -15.82 -12.99
C ILE A 4 17.44 -17.26 -13.15
N VAL A 5 18.29 -18.22 -12.79
CA VAL A 5 17.95 -19.65 -12.76
C VAL A 5 17.90 -20.11 -11.31
N MET A 6 16.71 -20.43 -10.82
CA MET A 6 16.51 -21.02 -9.50
C MET A 6 16.35 -22.54 -9.65
N LEU A 7 17.28 -23.30 -9.07
CA LEU A 7 17.35 -24.76 -9.17
C LEU A 7 16.85 -25.50 -7.91
N THR A 8 16.27 -24.77 -6.95
CA THR A 8 15.77 -25.30 -5.67
C THR A 8 14.43 -24.67 -5.36
N ASN A 9 13.57 -25.39 -4.64
CA ASN A 9 12.37 -24.81 -4.08
C ASN A 9 12.73 -23.89 -2.90
N LEU A 10 11.79 -23.06 -2.45
CA LEU A 10 12.01 -22.26 -1.22
C LEU A 10 12.20 -23.16 0.00
N GLU A 11 11.49 -24.30 0.02
CA GLU A 11 11.51 -25.30 1.07
C GLU A 11 11.58 -26.71 0.46
N GLU A 12 12.43 -27.57 1.02
CA GLU A 12 12.58 -28.97 0.62
C GLU A 12 12.70 -29.84 1.87
N TYR A 13 11.95 -30.94 1.93
CA TYR A 13 11.94 -31.85 3.09
C TYR A 13 11.76 -31.11 4.42
N SER A 14 10.84 -30.15 4.45
CA SER A 14 10.54 -29.29 5.61
C SER A 14 11.69 -28.39 6.09
N LYS A 15 12.69 -28.15 5.23
CA LYS A 15 13.81 -27.26 5.51
C LYS A 15 13.82 -26.10 4.54
N VAL A 16 13.98 -24.89 5.07
CA VAL A 16 14.17 -23.68 4.26
C VAL A 16 15.48 -23.80 3.49
N LYS A 17 15.42 -23.66 2.17
CA LYS A 17 16.57 -23.73 1.24
C LYS A 17 16.89 -22.38 0.65
N CYS A 18 15.87 -21.57 0.36
CA CYS A 18 16.03 -20.26 -0.24
C CYS A 18 14.99 -19.29 0.29
N SER A 19 15.43 -18.06 0.61
CA SER A 19 14.51 -16.96 0.91
C SER A 19 13.85 -16.47 -0.38
N LYS A 20 12.55 -16.17 -0.30
CA LYS A 20 11.81 -15.61 -1.44
C LYS A 20 12.24 -14.16 -1.69
N TYR A 21 12.94 -13.93 -2.79
CA TYR A 21 13.48 -12.61 -3.18
C TYR A 21 12.61 -11.86 -4.22
N TRP A 22 11.43 -12.38 -4.55
CA TRP A 22 10.45 -11.73 -5.42
C TRP A 22 9.09 -11.59 -4.71
N PRO A 23 8.30 -10.54 -5.00
CA PRO A 23 6.98 -10.38 -4.41
C PRO A 23 5.97 -11.41 -4.96
N ASP A 24 4.87 -11.58 -4.24
CA ASP A 24 3.67 -12.22 -4.78
C ASP A 24 3.02 -11.30 -5.82
N GLU A 25 2.40 -11.87 -6.85
CA GLU A 25 1.72 -11.12 -7.93
C GLU A 25 0.70 -10.12 -7.37
N VAL A 26 -0.06 -10.52 -6.35
CA VAL A 26 -1.11 -9.70 -5.72
C VAL A 26 -0.59 -8.57 -4.84
N ARG A 27 0.69 -8.59 -4.44
CA ARG A 27 1.27 -7.62 -3.50
C ARG A 27 1.88 -6.39 -4.20
N GLY A 28 1.84 -6.34 -5.53
CA GLY A 28 2.44 -5.27 -6.31
C GLY A 28 3.97 -5.24 -6.18
N ALA A 29 4.55 -4.06 -6.38
CA ALA A 29 6.01 -3.87 -6.32
C ALA A 29 6.52 -3.88 -4.86
N ARG A 30 7.67 -4.53 -4.62
CA ARG A 30 8.35 -4.56 -3.33
C ARG A 30 9.78 -4.02 -3.46
N ALA A 31 10.17 -3.16 -2.53
CA ALA A 31 11.54 -2.68 -2.40
C ALA A 31 12.41 -3.66 -1.60
N PHE A 32 13.61 -3.91 -2.12
CA PHE A 32 14.71 -4.66 -1.53
C PHE A 32 15.94 -3.74 -1.55
N GLY A 33 16.07 -2.87 -0.54
CA GLY A 33 17.04 -1.78 -0.56
C GLY A 33 16.74 -0.78 -1.68
N ASN A 34 17.74 -0.44 -2.50
CA ASN A 34 17.57 0.46 -3.66
C ASN A 34 17.01 -0.22 -4.90
N ILE A 35 16.62 -1.50 -4.83
CA ILE A 35 16.02 -2.22 -5.94
C ILE A 35 14.54 -2.45 -5.65
N THR A 36 13.67 -2.03 -6.55
CA THR A 36 12.25 -2.35 -6.53
C THR A 36 11.99 -3.47 -7.53
N VAL A 37 11.38 -4.55 -7.06
CA VAL A 37 11.00 -5.70 -7.88
C VAL A 37 9.48 -5.78 -7.93
N GLN A 38 8.92 -5.93 -9.13
CA GLN A 38 7.51 -6.20 -9.35
C GLN A 38 7.38 -7.54 -10.08
N HIS A 39 6.48 -8.39 -9.58
CA HIS A 39 6.09 -9.61 -10.28
C HIS A 39 5.05 -9.25 -11.35
N VAL A 40 5.37 -9.47 -12.62
CA VAL A 40 4.54 -9.07 -13.76
C VAL A 40 3.64 -10.22 -14.21
N SER A 41 4.22 -11.40 -14.39
CA SER A 41 3.48 -12.58 -14.83
C SER A 41 4.18 -13.87 -14.39
N GLU A 42 3.39 -14.92 -14.20
CA GLU A 42 3.88 -16.27 -13.91
C GLU A 42 3.29 -17.27 -14.89
N LYS A 43 4.13 -18.11 -15.50
CA LYS A 43 3.70 -19.25 -16.29
C LYS A 43 4.28 -20.54 -15.71
N ARG A 44 3.39 -21.44 -15.29
CA ARG A 44 3.75 -22.75 -14.75
C ARG A 44 3.84 -23.78 -15.88
N TYR A 45 4.91 -24.56 -15.86
CA TYR A 45 5.12 -25.75 -16.66
C TYR A 45 5.15 -26.97 -15.72
N SER A 46 5.26 -28.19 -16.28
CA SER A 46 5.36 -29.42 -15.50
C SER A 46 6.54 -29.40 -14.53
N ASP A 47 7.69 -28.92 -15.00
CA ASP A 47 8.97 -29.12 -14.30
C ASP A 47 9.58 -27.81 -13.78
N TYR A 48 9.04 -26.65 -14.19
CA TYR A 48 9.55 -25.35 -13.80
C TYR A 48 8.50 -24.24 -13.91
N ILE A 49 8.83 -23.09 -13.33
CA ILE A 49 8.00 -21.89 -13.38
C ILE A 49 8.82 -20.77 -14.00
N VAL A 50 8.27 -20.11 -15.02
CA VAL A 50 8.85 -18.88 -15.58
C VAL A 50 8.13 -17.71 -14.95
N ARG A 51 8.91 -16.77 -14.38
CA ARG A 51 8.40 -15.51 -13.82
C ARG A 51 8.99 -14.35 -14.58
N GLU A 52 8.13 -13.44 -15.01
CA GLU A 52 8.54 -12.15 -15.53
C GLU A 52 8.60 -11.16 -14.37
N LEU A 53 9.78 -10.56 -14.16
CA LEU A 53 10.01 -9.60 -13.10
C LEU A 53 10.43 -8.27 -13.71
N LYS A 54 9.75 -7.19 -13.30
CA LYS A 54 10.20 -5.84 -13.59
C LYS A 54 11.07 -5.36 -12.44
N ILE A 55 12.30 -5.00 -12.75
CA ILE A 55 13.28 -4.53 -11.77
C ILE A 55 13.59 -3.06 -12.05
N THR A 56 13.49 -2.21 -11.04
CA THR A 56 13.84 -0.78 -11.11
C THR A 56 14.84 -0.46 -10.02
N LYS A 57 15.94 0.20 -10.38
CA LYS A 57 16.92 0.69 -9.41
C LYS A 57 16.60 2.14 -9.06
N GLN A 58 16.38 2.42 -7.78
CA GLN A 58 16.31 3.79 -7.30
C GLN A 58 17.72 4.40 -7.35
N PRO A 59 17.86 5.60 -7.94
CA PRO A 59 19.11 6.31 -7.88
C PRO A 59 19.46 6.64 -6.43
N THR A 60 20.75 6.52 -6.11
CA THR A 60 21.27 6.79 -4.77
C THR A 60 22.36 7.85 -4.86
N ASN A 61 22.51 8.65 -3.80
CA ASN A 61 23.63 9.58 -3.68
C ASN A 61 24.96 8.80 -3.47
N SER A 62 26.09 9.53 -3.37
CA SER A 62 27.41 8.95 -3.09
C SER A 62 27.48 8.18 -1.78
N GLU A 63 26.56 8.44 -0.85
CA GLU A 63 26.45 7.78 0.46
C GLU A 63 25.46 6.60 0.43
N GLY A 64 24.91 6.26 -0.74
CA GLY A 64 24.00 5.13 -0.91
C GLY A 64 22.55 5.38 -0.47
N GLN A 65 22.19 6.60 -0.07
CA GLN A 65 20.81 6.97 0.26
C GLN A 65 19.98 7.23 -1.01
N PRO A 66 18.69 6.82 -1.05
CA PRO A 66 17.81 7.14 -2.17
C PRO A 66 17.75 8.65 -2.45
N ILE A 67 17.92 9.07 -3.70
CA ILE A 67 17.66 10.46 -4.06
C ILE A 67 16.14 10.67 -4.14
N VAL A 68 15.61 11.57 -3.32
CA VAL A 68 14.23 12.02 -3.42
C VAL A 68 14.25 13.35 -4.16
N GLU A 69 13.83 13.34 -5.42
CA GLU A 69 13.60 14.58 -6.16
C GLU A 69 12.33 15.23 -5.58
N ASN A 70 12.51 16.28 -4.78
CA ASN A 70 11.42 17.14 -4.32
C ASN A 70 10.85 17.93 -5.51
N ASN A 71 10.04 17.29 -6.35
CA ASN A 71 9.16 18.02 -7.28
C ASN A 71 8.02 18.63 -6.45
N GLY A 72 8.26 19.85 -5.97
CA GLY A 72 7.41 20.60 -5.06
C GLY A 72 6.02 20.93 -5.60
N VAL A 73 5.10 19.97 -5.57
CA VAL A 73 3.67 20.26 -5.51
C VAL A 73 3.20 19.96 -4.10
N ALA A 74 3.45 20.92 -3.20
CA ALA A 74 2.78 21.00 -1.92
C ALA A 74 1.28 21.27 -2.17
N LYS A 75 0.46 20.22 -2.30
CA LYS A 75 -0.95 20.35 -1.96
C LYS A 75 -1.03 20.36 -0.44
N ARG A 76 -0.94 21.55 0.14
CA ARG A 76 -1.41 21.78 1.52
C ARG A 76 -2.88 21.39 1.52
N ASN A 77 -3.24 20.27 2.15
CA ASN A 77 -4.61 20.07 2.58
C ASN A 77 -4.88 21.16 3.62
N GLY A 78 -5.55 22.23 3.18
CA GLY A 78 -5.99 23.30 4.06
C GLY A 78 -7.13 22.79 4.91
N ASP A 79 -6.84 22.55 6.18
CA ASP A 79 -7.83 22.57 7.25
C ASP A 79 -8.58 23.91 7.21
N ILE A 80 -9.90 23.90 7.01
CA ILE A 80 -10.78 25.01 7.37
C ILE A 80 -11.91 24.50 8.28
N LYS A 81 -11.68 24.83 9.55
CA LYS A 81 -12.54 25.07 10.72
C LYS A 81 -14.03 24.69 10.69
N SER A 82 -14.41 23.97 11.74
CA SER A 82 -15.74 23.91 12.34
C SER A 82 -16.12 25.25 12.98
N ASP A 83 -17.23 25.85 12.56
CA ASP A 83 -17.84 26.97 13.29
C ASP A 83 -18.97 26.46 14.19
N GLY A 84 -18.85 26.79 15.48
CA GLY A 84 -19.86 26.56 16.49
C GLY A 84 -20.82 27.75 16.64
N GLU A 85 -22.09 27.39 16.87
CA GLU A 85 -23.01 27.94 17.88
C GLU A 85 -23.45 29.42 17.83
N SER A 86 -24.76 29.64 17.67
CA SER A 86 -25.52 30.71 18.34
C SER A 86 -27.04 30.46 18.19
N ALA A 87 -27.70 30.01 19.27
CA ALA A 87 -29.14 30.21 19.45
C ALA A 87 -29.44 31.72 19.68
N PRO A 88 -30.65 32.23 19.38
CA PRO A 88 -31.54 32.52 20.51
C PRO A 88 -33.08 32.44 20.25
N THR A 89 -33.79 32.13 21.35
CA THR A 89 -35.11 32.65 21.83
C THR A 89 -36.43 32.43 21.07
N SER A 90 -37.34 31.70 21.75
CA SER A 90 -38.82 31.56 21.70
C SER A 90 -39.63 32.89 21.53
N PRO A 91 -41.00 32.97 21.44
CA PRO A 91 -42.06 31.95 21.69
C PRO A 91 -43.34 31.98 20.80
N ARG A 92 -44.18 30.92 20.84
CA ARG A 92 -45.66 31.00 21.02
C ARG A 92 -46.38 29.63 21.06
N GLU A 93 -47.45 29.62 21.83
CA GLU A 93 -48.23 28.50 22.41
C GLU A 93 -49.18 27.75 21.46
N ALA A 94 -49.49 26.48 21.77
CA ALA A 94 -50.86 25.96 21.95
C ALA A 94 -50.90 24.50 22.46
N LYS A 95 -51.32 24.38 23.74
CA LYS A 95 -52.13 23.37 24.44
C LYS A 95 -52.88 22.29 23.63
N ASP A 96 -52.80 21.01 24.04
CA ASP A 96 -53.92 20.10 24.40
C ASP A 96 -53.35 18.71 24.86
N THR A 97 -53.38 18.36 26.15
CA THR A 97 -54.35 17.48 26.87
C THR A 97 -54.35 16.01 26.45
N GLY A 98 -54.11 15.08 27.39
CA GLY A 98 -54.45 13.66 27.21
C GLY A 98 -53.62 12.66 28.04
N GLU A 99 -54.09 12.37 29.25
CA GLU A 99 -53.68 11.24 30.09
C GLU A 99 -53.94 9.89 29.39
N SER A 100 -53.08 8.88 29.59
CA SER A 100 -53.46 7.65 30.31
C SER A 100 -52.43 6.53 30.20
N ARG A 101 -52.01 6.14 31.40
CA ARG A 101 -51.47 4.86 31.88
C ARG A 101 -52.05 3.61 31.20
N THR A 102 -51.20 2.65 30.83
CA THR A 102 -51.22 1.24 31.28
C THR A 102 -49.84 0.65 31.04
#